data_AF-A0A7S3AUI6-F1
#
_entry.id   AF-A0A7S3AUI6-F1
#
_cell.length_a   1.000
_cell.length_b   1.000
_cell.length_c   1.000
_cell.angle_alpha   90.00
_cell.angle_beta   90.00
_cell.angle_gamma   90.00
#
_symmetry.space_group_name_H-M   'P 1'
#
loop_
_entity.id
_entity.type
_entity.pdbx_description
1 polymer ?
#
loop_
_entity_poly.entity_id
_entity_poly.type
_entity_poly.pdbx_seq_one_letter_code
_entity_poly.pdbx_strand_id
1 'polypeptide(L)'
;ATRLGAHILKMCPRMLIGVQGVGGGDGECRKYAGVSCWWGENIMGHLEDPLRLSTPNRLVFLPHSYGHGGHAYLTAPDFPSNMPAIWDKLWGRLIGQDTPVVIGEWGGLFDAGSSKPWQLQLQAYTR
;
A
#
# COMPACT_ATOMS: atom_id res chain seq x y z
N ALA A 1 -8.92 -0.51 -12.50
CA ALA A 1 -7.71 0.19 -12.98
C ALA A 1 -7.40 -0.06 -14.46
N THR A 2 -7.35 -1.30 -14.97
CA THR A 2 -6.95 -1.63 -16.35
C THR A 2 -7.67 -0.84 -17.44
N ARG A 3 -9.02 -0.74 -17.37
CA ARG A 3 -9.83 -0.01 -18.37
C ARG A 3 -9.44 1.47 -18.48
N LEU A 4 -9.31 2.15 -17.34
CA LEU A 4 -8.96 3.57 -17.28
C LEU A 4 -7.49 3.79 -17.70
N GLY A 5 -6.57 2.97 -17.19
CA GLY A 5 -5.16 3.05 -17.57
C GLY A 5 -4.95 2.86 -19.07
N ALA A 6 -5.61 1.87 -19.68
CA ALA A 6 -5.54 1.64 -21.12
C ALA A 6 -6.10 2.81 -21.93
N HIS A 7 -7.18 3.45 -21.46
CA HIS A 7 -7.73 4.63 -22.13
C HIS A 7 -6.77 5.82 -22.08
N ILE A 8 -6.18 6.10 -20.92
CA ILE A 8 -5.19 7.17 -20.76
C ILE A 8 -3.97 6.91 -21.67
N LEU A 9 -3.46 5.68 -21.69
CA LEU A 9 -2.26 5.33 -22.46
C LEU A 9 -2.47 5.38 -23.98
N LYS A 10 -3.71 5.25 -24.47
CA LYS A 10 -4.04 5.51 -25.88
C LYS A 10 -3.79 6.97 -26.27
N MET A 11 -4.01 7.90 -25.36
CA MET A 11 -3.83 9.34 -25.60
C MET A 11 -2.44 9.84 -25.17
N CYS A 12 -1.90 9.27 -24.09
CA CYS A 12 -0.67 9.70 -23.45
C CYS A 12 0.24 8.48 -23.17
N PRO A 13 0.90 7.89 -24.19
CA PRO A 13 1.61 6.61 -24.07
C PRO A 13 2.87 6.65 -23.18
N ARG A 14 3.31 7.84 -22.78
CA ARG A 14 4.49 8.06 -21.92
C ARG A 14 4.15 8.22 -20.44
N MET A 15 2.87 8.35 -20.07
CA MET A 15 2.47 8.53 -18.67
C MET A 15 2.62 7.25 -17.86
N LEU A 16 3.02 7.38 -16.60
CA LEU A 16 2.86 6.32 -15.61
C LEU A 16 1.41 6.34 -15.10
N ILE A 17 0.86 5.15 -14.89
CA ILE A 17 -0.45 4.91 -14.30
C ILE A 17 -0.23 4.45 -12.87
N GLY A 18 -0.45 5.37 -11.94
CA GLY A 18 -0.50 5.08 -10.51
C GLY A 18 -1.79 4.33 -10.16
N VAL A 19 -1.68 3.19 -9.49
CA VAL A 19 -2.82 2.41 -9.03
C VAL A 19 -2.69 2.19 -7.53
N GLN A 20 -3.65 2.72 -6.77
CA GLN A 20 -3.76 2.45 -5.34
C GLN A 20 -4.24 1.01 -5.07
N GLY A 21 -4.15 0.59 -3.82
CA GLY A 21 -4.80 -0.63 -3.35
C GLY A 21 -6.31 -0.51 -3.20
N VAL A 22 -6.88 -1.57 -2.66
CA VAL A 22 -8.24 -1.58 -2.11
C VAL A 22 -8.17 -1.47 -0.60
N GLY A 23 -9.28 -1.08 0.01
CA GLY A 23 -9.41 -0.97 1.46
C GLY A 23 -10.66 -0.21 1.83
N GLY A 24 -10.94 -0.14 3.13
CA GLY A 24 -12.14 0.50 3.64
C GLY A 24 -13.28 -0.47 3.87
N GLY A 25 -13.63 -0.62 5.15
CA GLY A 25 -14.37 -1.76 5.62
C GLY A 25 -13.46 -2.99 5.72
N ASP A 26 -13.56 -3.72 6.82
CA ASP A 26 -12.63 -4.80 7.15
C ASP A 26 -12.64 -5.98 6.15
N GLY A 27 -13.61 -6.05 5.22
CA GLY A 27 -13.86 -7.20 4.36
C GLY A 27 -12.69 -7.58 3.45
N GLU A 28 -12.26 -6.68 2.56
CA GLU A 28 -11.22 -7.00 1.56
C GLU A 28 -9.85 -7.22 2.22
N CYS A 29 -9.50 -6.42 3.22
CA CYS A 29 -8.21 -6.56 3.89
C CYS A 29 -8.16 -7.77 4.84
N ARG A 30 -9.24 -8.11 5.55
CA ARG A 30 -9.26 -9.38 6.30
C ARG A 30 -9.21 -10.58 5.36
N LYS A 31 -9.89 -10.53 4.21
CA LYS A 31 -9.90 -11.62 3.24
C LYS A 31 -8.50 -11.95 2.71
N TYR A 32 -7.74 -10.93 2.31
CA TYR A 32 -6.45 -11.13 1.62
C TYR A 32 -5.22 -11.05 2.55
N ALA A 33 -5.30 -10.24 3.61
CA ALA A 33 -4.17 -9.94 4.47
C ALA A 33 -4.35 -10.44 5.92
N GLY A 34 -5.57 -10.85 6.31
CA GLY A 34 -5.88 -11.25 7.68
C GLY A 34 -5.77 -10.12 8.71
N VAL A 35 -5.67 -8.86 8.25
CA VAL A 35 -5.52 -7.65 9.07
C VAL A 35 -6.43 -6.53 8.53
N SER A 36 -6.81 -5.58 9.38
CA SER A 36 -7.44 -4.34 8.92
C SER A 36 -6.43 -3.48 8.15
N CYS A 37 -6.89 -2.57 7.30
CA CYS A 37 -6.03 -1.70 6.49
C CYS A 37 -6.70 -0.35 6.24
N TRP A 38 -5.92 0.61 5.75
CA TRP A 38 -6.40 1.88 5.24
C TRP A 38 -7.04 1.77 3.85
N TRP A 39 -7.82 2.78 3.50
CA TRP A 39 -8.30 2.94 2.13
C TRP A 39 -7.10 3.07 1.20
N GLY A 40 -7.09 2.28 0.13
CA GLY A 40 -5.99 2.31 -0.83
C GLY A 40 -4.73 1.54 -0.42
N GLU A 41 -4.70 0.83 0.71
CA GLU A 41 -3.47 0.22 1.23
C GLU A 41 -3.16 -1.16 0.66
N ASN A 42 -4.17 -2.01 0.48
CA ASN A 42 -3.95 -3.41 0.13
C ASN A 42 -3.85 -3.62 -1.39
N ILE A 43 -2.66 -3.97 -1.86
CA ILE A 43 -2.37 -4.31 -3.26
C ILE A 43 -2.05 -5.80 -3.46
N MET A 44 -2.21 -6.64 -2.42
CA MET A 44 -1.82 -8.06 -2.48
C MET A 44 -2.66 -8.91 -3.43
N GLY A 45 -3.87 -8.45 -3.79
CA GLY A 45 -4.67 -9.10 -4.83
C GLY A 45 -3.92 -9.23 -6.17
N HIS A 46 -2.91 -8.39 -6.42
CA HIS A 46 -2.05 -8.48 -7.61
C HIS A 46 -1.30 -9.82 -7.71
N LEU A 47 -0.99 -10.49 -6.59
CA LEU A 47 -0.32 -11.79 -6.61
C LEU A 47 -1.24 -12.91 -7.13
N GLU A 48 -2.55 -12.77 -6.96
CA GLU A 48 -3.54 -13.75 -7.40
C GLU A 48 -4.12 -13.40 -8.79
N ASP A 49 -4.43 -12.13 -9.01
CA ASP A 49 -4.92 -11.58 -10.28
C ASP A 49 -4.04 -10.42 -10.75
N PRO A 50 -2.94 -10.71 -11.48
CA PRO A 50 -1.99 -9.69 -11.88
C PRO A 50 -2.59 -8.64 -12.82
N LEU A 51 -2.70 -7.42 -12.31
CA LEU A 51 -3.01 -6.24 -13.12
C LEU A 51 -1.98 -6.03 -14.23
N ARG A 52 -2.46 -6.05 -15.48
CA ARG A 52 -1.65 -5.75 -16.68
C ARG A 52 -2.28 -4.62 -17.47
N LEU A 53 -1.46 -3.64 -17.87
CA LEU A 53 -1.84 -2.56 -18.77
C LEU A 53 -1.56 -2.96 -20.23
N SER A 54 -2.27 -2.35 -21.18
CA SER A 54 -2.05 -2.58 -22.61
C SER A 54 -0.69 -2.10 -23.10
N THR A 55 -0.08 -1.14 -22.40
CA THR A 55 1.29 -0.68 -22.65
C THR A 55 2.18 -1.16 -21.50
N PRO A 56 3.24 -1.95 -21.77
CA PRO A 56 4.12 -2.45 -20.73
C PRO A 56 4.90 -1.32 -20.06
N ASN A 57 5.39 -1.56 -18.84
CA ASN A 57 6.30 -0.68 -18.09
C ASN A 57 5.71 0.73 -17.85
N ARG A 58 4.40 0.78 -17.59
CA ARG A 58 3.65 2.01 -17.25
C ARG A 58 2.90 1.92 -15.93
N LEU A 59 2.91 0.78 -15.25
CA LEU A 59 2.21 0.59 -13.97
C LEU A 59 3.13 0.95 -12.80
N VAL A 60 2.60 1.66 -11.82
CA VAL A 60 3.21 1.87 -10.50
C VAL A 60 2.12 1.69 -9.44
N PHE A 61 2.40 0.93 -8.38
CA PHE A 61 1.49 0.82 -7.24
C PHE A 61 1.69 1.97 -6.26
N LEU A 62 0.58 2.53 -5.77
CA LEU A 62 0.55 3.68 -4.87
C LEU A 62 -0.24 3.37 -3.58
N PRO A 63 0.20 2.43 -2.73
CA PRO A 63 -0.50 2.16 -1.48
C PRO A 63 -0.49 3.38 -0.56
N HIS A 64 -1.56 3.58 0.19
CA HIS A 64 -1.62 4.55 1.29
C HIS A 64 -1.37 3.82 2.61
N SER A 65 -0.65 4.41 3.55
CA SER A 65 -0.41 3.80 4.86
C SER A 65 -0.22 4.88 5.92
N TYR A 66 -0.85 4.72 7.08
CA TYR A 66 -0.75 5.70 8.17
C TYR A 66 -0.54 5.05 9.54
N GLY A 67 0.10 5.81 10.43
CA GLY A 67 0.42 5.41 11.80
C GLY A 67 -0.56 5.89 12.86
N HIS A 68 -1.72 6.41 12.50
CA HIS A 68 -2.73 6.97 13.42
C HIS A 68 -4.06 6.20 13.36
N GLY A 69 -5.13 6.71 13.98
CA GLY A 69 -6.45 6.07 13.89
C GLY A 69 -6.61 4.83 14.79
N GLY A 70 -7.56 3.97 14.44
CA GLY A 70 -8.11 2.94 15.33
C GLY A 70 -7.73 1.49 15.00
N HIS A 71 -6.67 1.26 14.22
CA HIS A 71 -6.27 -0.10 13.88
C HIS A 71 -5.57 -0.79 15.06
N ALA A 72 -6.02 -2.01 15.42
CA ALA A 72 -5.56 -2.73 16.61
C ALA A 72 -4.02 -2.93 16.66
N TYR A 73 -3.38 -3.09 15.50
CA TYR A 73 -1.92 -3.26 15.40
C TYR A 73 -1.13 -2.03 15.89
N LEU A 74 -1.73 -0.83 15.92
CA LEU A 74 -1.10 0.39 16.45
C LEU A 74 -1.07 0.45 17.98
N THR A 75 -1.84 -0.41 18.63
CA THR A 75 -1.93 -0.54 20.10
C THR A 75 -1.42 -1.89 20.60
N ALA A 76 -0.87 -2.72 19.71
CA ALA A 76 -0.35 -4.03 20.07
C ALA A 76 0.88 -3.89 20.98
N PRO A 77 1.14 -4.83 21.90
CA PRO A 77 2.28 -4.75 22.84
C PRO A 77 3.65 -4.67 22.16
N ASP A 78 3.76 -5.14 20.92
CA ASP A 78 4.97 -5.18 20.11
C ASP A 78 5.05 -4.04 19.09
N PHE A 79 4.13 -3.08 19.10
CA PHE A 79 4.21 -1.88 18.27
C PHE A 79 5.41 -0.99 18.68
N PRO A 80 6.21 -0.43 17.72
CA PRO A 80 6.04 -0.48 16.26
C PRO A 80 6.76 -1.65 15.56
N SER A 81 7.40 -2.56 16.30
CA SER A 81 8.21 -3.65 15.71
C SER A 81 7.39 -4.66 14.90
N ASN A 82 6.07 -4.71 15.11
CA ASN A 82 5.13 -5.50 14.32
C ASN A 82 4.85 -4.96 12.91
N MET A 83 5.11 -3.67 12.66
CA MET A 83 4.67 -3.01 11.42
C MET A 83 5.23 -3.62 10.13
N PRO A 84 6.52 -4.04 10.03
CA PRO A 84 7.03 -4.71 8.83
C PRO A 84 6.18 -5.91 8.39
N ALA A 85 5.77 -6.76 9.34
CA ALA A 85 4.93 -7.92 9.04
C ALA A 85 3.50 -7.52 8.60
N ILE A 86 2.99 -6.39 9.08
CA ILE A 86 1.71 -5.83 8.63
C ILE A 86 1.84 -5.30 7.20
N TRP A 87 2.89 -4.54 6.91
CA TRP A 87 3.15 -4.02 5.57
C TRP A 87 3.39 -5.14 4.55
N ASP A 88 4.14 -6.19 4.89
CA ASP A 88 4.35 -7.36 4.03
C ASP A 88 3.04 -8.04 3.63
N LYS A 89 2.05 -8.04 4.52
CA LYS A 89 0.71 -8.59 4.26
C LYS A 89 -0.16 -7.67 3.40
N LEU A 90 0.19 -6.41 3.22
CA LEU A 90 -0.65 -5.41 2.54
C LEU A 90 -0.05 -4.91 1.21
N TRP A 91 1.28 -4.78 1.15
CA TRP A 91 1.97 -4.26 -0.03
C TRP A 91 3.46 -4.62 -0.09
N GLY A 92 4.10 -4.82 1.06
CA GLY A 92 5.55 -4.96 1.21
C GLY A 92 6.17 -6.09 0.39
N ARG A 93 5.47 -7.21 0.24
CA ARG A 93 5.92 -8.34 -0.57
C ARG A 93 6.05 -8.05 -2.07
N LEU A 94 5.44 -6.97 -2.57
CA LEU A 94 5.59 -6.54 -3.97
C LEU A 94 6.83 -5.65 -4.18
N ILE A 95 7.50 -5.20 -3.13
CA ILE A 95 8.76 -4.47 -3.25
C ILE A 95 9.82 -5.38 -3.89
N GLY A 96 10.54 -4.85 -4.88
CA GLY A 96 11.57 -5.60 -5.60
C GLY A 96 11.05 -6.57 -6.67
N GLN A 97 9.73 -6.63 -6.89
CA GLN A 97 9.14 -7.34 -8.03
C GLN A 97 9.08 -6.45 -9.28
N ASP A 98 8.48 -6.97 -10.37
CA ASP A 98 8.44 -6.32 -11.69
C ASP A 98 7.75 -4.95 -11.70
N THR A 99 6.79 -4.72 -10.78
CA THR A 99 6.03 -3.47 -10.72
C THR A 99 6.51 -2.63 -9.53
N PRO A 100 6.98 -1.38 -9.74
CA PRO A 100 7.40 -0.51 -8.66
C PRO A 100 6.26 -0.19 -7.68
N VAL A 101 6.60 -0.11 -6.40
CA VAL A 101 5.72 0.34 -5.33
C VAL A 101 6.27 1.67 -4.80
N VAL A 102 5.42 2.70 -4.76
CA VAL A 102 5.73 4.00 -4.17
C VAL A 102 4.62 4.33 -3.18
N ILE A 103 4.95 4.62 -1.93
CA ILE A 103 3.91 4.94 -0.93
C ILE A 103 3.26 6.27 -1.32
N GLY A 104 2.00 6.23 -1.76
CA GLY A 104 1.29 7.35 -2.39
C GLY A 104 0.84 8.40 -1.37
N GLU A 105 0.41 7.95 -0.20
CA GLU A 105 0.09 8.81 0.94
C GLU A 105 0.56 8.15 2.24
N TRP A 106 1.22 8.95 3.07
CA TRP A 106 1.64 8.59 4.41
C TRP A 106 1.87 9.85 5.24
N GLY A 107 1.79 9.73 6.55
CA GLY A 107 2.09 10.83 7.45
C GLY A 107 1.27 10.82 8.74
N GLY A 108 1.34 11.93 9.44
CA GLY A 108 0.71 12.15 10.74
C GLY A 108 1.50 13.14 11.57
N LEU A 109 0.90 13.65 12.64
CA LEU A 109 1.60 14.51 13.59
C LEU A 109 2.81 13.77 14.18
N PHE A 110 3.97 14.41 14.20
CA PHE A 110 5.19 13.82 14.76
C PHE A 110 5.24 14.05 16.28
N ASP A 111 4.31 13.45 16.99
CA ASP A 111 4.04 13.67 18.42
C ASP A 111 4.33 12.44 19.29
N ALA A 112 3.82 12.41 20.51
CA ALA A 112 3.97 11.28 21.44
C ALA A 112 2.98 10.13 21.18
N GLY A 113 2.07 10.27 20.20
CA GLY A 113 1.14 9.23 19.79
C GLY A 113 1.80 8.16 18.92
N SER A 114 0.98 7.30 18.31
CA SER A 114 1.44 6.20 17.45
C SER A 114 2.10 6.67 16.14
N SER A 115 1.79 7.89 15.69
CA SER A 115 2.28 8.44 14.42
C SER A 115 3.82 8.53 14.33
N LYS A 116 4.50 9.03 15.37
CA LYS A 116 5.96 9.18 15.39
C LYS A 116 6.72 7.85 15.32
N PRO A 117 6.50 6.87 16.23
CA PRO A 117 7.19 5.58 16.15
C PRO A 117 6.87 4.83 14.86
N TRP A 118 5.64 4.96 14.33
CA TRP A 118 5.28 4.40 13.03
C TRP A 118 6.09 5.01 11.88
N GLN A 119 6.24 6.35 11.82
CA GLN A 119 7.00 7.02 10.76
C GLN A 119 8.48 6.63 10.79
N LEU A 120 9.07 6.50 11.99
CA LEU A 120 10.45 6.04 12.15
C LEU A 120 10.61 4.58 11.68
N GLN A 121 9.65 3.72 11.99
CA GLN A 121 9.67 2.33 11.55
C GLN A 121 9.48 2.22 10.02
N LEU A 122 8.62 3.07 9.43
CA LEU A 122 8.41 3.08 7.99
C LEU A 122 9.69 3.51 7.27
N GLN A 123 10.34 4.58 7.77
CA GLN A 123 11.63 5.02 7.26
C GLN A 123 12.67 3.89 7.30
N ALA A 124 12.71 3.09 8.36
CA ALA A 124 13.64 1.98 8.49
C ALA A 124 13.33 0.83 7.51
N TYR A 125 12.03 0.57 7.27
CA TYR A 125 11.58 -0.51 6.39
C TYR A 125 11.78 -0.21 4.90
N THR A 126 11.71 1.06 4.49
CA THR A 126 11.83 1.47 3.08
C THR A 126 13.25 1.92 2.68
N ARG A 127 14.26 1.68 3.52
CA ARG A 127 15.67 1.91 3.20
C ARG A 127 16.26 0.73 2.46
#